data_AF-A0A804KUR8-F1
#
_entry.id   AF-A0A804KUR8-F1
#
_cell.length_a   1.000
_cell.length_b   1.000
_cell.length_c   1.000
_cell.angle_alpha   90.00
_cell.angle_beta   90.00
_cell.angle_gamma   90.00
#
_symmetry.space_group_name_H-M   'P 1'
#
loop_
_entity.id
_entity.type
_entity.pdbx_description
1 polymer ?
#
loop_
_entity_poly.entity_id
_entity_poly.type
_entity_poly.pdbx_seq_one_letter_code
_entity_poly.pdbx_strand_id
1 'polypeptide(L)' 'MTPAQDPFYVVKEEIQESINKLQVTFQQWEQTPSNTERVYTLQNSLLSAVRA' A
#
# COMPACT_ATOMS: atom_id res chain seq x y z
N MET A 1 -29.05 7.43 -12.73
CA MET A 1 -28.66 7.03 -11.37
C MET A 1 -27.76 5.81 -11.52
N THR A 2 -26.49 5.88 -11.12
CA THR A 2 -25.61 4.71 -11.09
C THR A 2 -26.07 3.78 -9.96
N PRO A 3 -26.20 2.46 -10.19
CA PRO A 3 -26.51 1.51 -9.12
C PRO A 3 -25.47 1.62 -8.02
N ALA A 4 -25.91 1.57 -6.76
CA ALA A 4 -24.99 1.43 -5.64
C ALA A 4 -24.20 0.13 -5.84
N GLN A 5 -22.87 0.23 -5.79
CA GLN A 5 -21.99 -0.91 -5.88
C GLN A 5 -22.17 -1.75 -4.61
N ASP A 6 -22.23 -3.07 -4.74
CA ASP A 6 -22.40 -3.96 -3.60
C ASP A 6 -21.25 -3.74 -2.60
N PRO A 7 -21.55 -3.48 -1.30
CA PRO A 7 -20.54 -3.18 -0.29
C PRO A 7 -19.41 -4.21 -0.21
N PHE A 8 -19.68 -5.48 -0.51
CA PHE A 8 -18.65 -6.52 -0.54
C PHE A 8 -17.58 -6.22 -1.59
N TYR A 9 -17.98 -5.79 -2.79
CA TYR A 9 -17.04 -5.49 -3.87
C TYR A 9 -16.31 -4.16 -3.66
N VAL A 10 -16.96 -3.19 -3.02
CA VAL A 10 -16.31 -1.94 -2.60
C VAL A 10 -15.13 -2.24 -1.66
N VAL A 11 -15.39 -2.99 -0.58
CA VAL A 11 -14.32 -3.34 0.37
C VAL A 11 -13.25 -4.21 -0.27
N LYS A 12 -13.63 -5.12 -1.17
CA LYS A 12 -12.66 -5.93 -1.94
C LYS A 12 -11.73 -5.05 -2.78
N GLU A 13 -12.28 -4.04 -3.46
CA GLU A 13 -11.50 -3.10 -4.27
C GLU A 13 -10.54 -2.28 -3.39
N GLU A 14 -11.00 -1.79 -2.24
CA GLU A 14 -10.17 -1.06 -1.26
C GLU A 14 -9.02 -1.93 -0.69
N ILE A 15 -9.29 -3.20 -0.37
CA ILE A 15 -8.27 -4.16 0.05
C ILE A 15 -7.26 -4.39 -1.07
N GLN A 16 -7.73 -4.59 -2.31
CA GLN A 16 -6.84 -4.82 -3.44
C GLN A 16 -5.95 -3.60 -3.73
N GLU A 17 -6.49 -2.39 -3.62
CA GLU A 17 -5.72 -1.15 -3.76
C GLU A 17 -4.64 -1.04 -2.67
N SER A 18 -5.00 -1.37 -1.43
CA SER A 18 -4.08 -1.38 -0.29
C SER A 18 -2.93 -2.38 -0.50
N ILE A 19 -3.23 -3.58 -1.01
CA ILE A 19 -2.23 -4.60 -1.37
C ILE A 19 -1.30 -4.08 -2.48
N ASN A 20 -1.86 -3.51 -3.55
CA ASN A 20 -1.08 -2.99 -4.68
C ASN A 20 -0.11 -1.90 -4.21
N LYS A 21 -0.58 -0.98 -3.36
CA LYS A 21 0.24 0.09 -2.78
C LYS A 21 1.37 -0.45 -1.91
N LEU A 22 1.08 -1.46 -1.09
CA LEU A 22 2.09 -2.13 -0.25
C LEU A 22 3.18 -2.78 -1.11
N GLN A 23 2.79 -3.50 -2.16
CA GLN A 23 3.73 -4.14 -3.07
C GLN A 23 4.66 -3.13 -3.76
N VAL A 24 4.10 -2.03 -4.30
CA VAL A 24 4.88 -0.97 -4.93
C VAL A 24 5.86 -0.33 -3.93
N THR A 25 5.41 -0.05 -2.72
CA THR A 25 6.25 0.55 -1.68
C THR A 25 7.38 -0.40 -1.27
N PHE A 26 7.11 -1.70 -1.22
CA PHE A 26 8.09 -2.72 -0.89
C PHE A 26 9.17 -2.84 -1.96
N GLN A 27 8.78 -2.90 -3.23
CA GLN A 27 9.73 -2.91 -4.35
C GLN A 27 10.62 -1.66 -4.37
N GLN A 28 10.06 -0.48 -4.06
CA GLN A 28 10.83 0.74 -3.94
C GLN A 28 11.83 0.67 -2.78
N TRP A 29 11.43 0.10 -1.64
CA TRP A 29 12.32 -0.10 -0.50
C TRP A 29 13.47 -1.07 -0.84
N GLU A 30 13.19 -2.21 -1.48
CA GLU A 30 14.21 -3.18 -1.89
C GLU A 30 15.26 -2.59 -2.84
N GLN A 31 14.85 -1.67 -3.72
CA GLN A 31 15.73 -1.02 -4.68
C GLN A 31 16.48 0.19 -4.08
N THR A 32 16.13 0.63 -2.88
CA THR A 32 16.72 1.81 -2.27
C THR A 32 18.00 1.44 -1.51
N PRO A 33 19.16 2.08 -1.79
CA PRO A 33 20.39 1.81 -1.06
C PRO A 33 20.25 2.11 0.44
N SER A 34 20.73 1.20 1.29
CA SER A 34 20.55 1.19 2.75
C SER A 34 20.99 2.46 3.48
N ASN A 35 21.79 3.32 2.85
CA ASN A 35 22.37 4.51 3.45
C ASN A 35 21.65 5.82 3.04
N THR A 36 20.45 5.72 2.48
CA THR A 36 19.64 6.90 2.12
C THR A 36 18.53 7.12 3.14
N GLU A 37 18.27 8.38 3.48
CA GLU A 37 17.16 8.78 4.37
C GLU A 37 15.79 8.24 3.88
N ARG A 38 15.69 8.03 2.55
CA ARG A 38 14.55 7.44 1.87
C ARG A 38 14.20 6.02 2.36
N VAL A 39 15.17 5.24 2.81
CA VAL A 39 14.95 3.89 3.36
C VAL A 39 14.06 3.96 4.62
N TYR A 40 14.36 4.90 5.52
CA TYR A 40 13.58 5.07 6.76
C TYR A 40 12.15 5.51 6.47
N THR A 41 11.95 6.42 5.50
CA THR A 41 10.60 6.85 5.08
C THR A 41 9.80 5.70 4.50
N LEU A 42 10.39 4.89 3.62
CA LEU A 42 9.72 3.74 3.01
C LEU A 42 9.45 2.64 4.04
N GLN A 43 10.35 2.40 4.98
CA GLN A 43 10.16 1.44 6.07
C GLN A 43 8.98 1.84 6.98
N ASN A 44 8.89 3.11 7.35
CA ASN A 44 7.75 3.63 8.12
C ASN A 44 6.44 3.52 7.32
N SER A 45 6.48 3.81 6.02
CA SER A 45 5.32 3.67 5.14
C SER A 45 4.84 2.22 5.07
N LEU A 46 5.75 1.25 4.91
CA LEU A 46 5.42 -0.19 4.92
C LEU A 46 4.82 -0.64 6.26
N LEU A 47 5.43 -0.23 7.39
CA LEU A 47 4.91 -0.57 8.72
C LEU A 47 3.53 0.02 8.97
N SER A 48 3.25 1.22 8.46
CA SER A 48 1.91 1.83 8.56
C SER A 48 0.87 1.11 7.70
N ALA A 49 1.26 0.65 6.50
CA ALA A 49 0.38 -0.04 5.58
C ALA A 49 -0.01 -1.45 6.07
N VAL A 50 0.85 -2.12 6.84
CA VAL A 50 0.57 -3.45 7.42
C VAL A 50 -0.29 -3.37 8.69
N ARG A 51 -0.30 -2.23 9.38
CA ARG A 51 -1.03 -2.03 10.65
C ARG A 51 -2.46 -1.52 10.48
N ALA A 52 -2.82 -1.06 9.29
CA ALA A 52 -4.18 -0.65 8.92
C ALA A 52 -5.04 -1.89 8.60
#